data_AF-A0A3B8W6Q1-F1
#
_entry.id   AF-A0A3B8W6Q1-F1
#
_cell.length_a   1.000
_cell.length_b   1.000
_cell.length_c   1.000
_cell.angle_alpha   90.00
_cell.angle_beta   90.00
_cell.angle_gamma   90.00
#
_symmetry.space_group_name_H-M   'P 1'
#
loop_
_entity.id
_entity.type
_entity.pdbx_description
1 polymer ?
#
loop_
_entity_poly.entity_id
_entity_poly.type
_entity_poly.pdbx_seq_one_letter_code
_entity_poly.pdbx_strand_id
1 'polypeptide(L)'
;MNMKRYIINFLLVVVLLSSSSSLYSQVQKDSIKTKYDKRIHNYKVGWNKLIPTHFKVQYAGNMGFLSFGTGWDYGKQNQWETDLFFGVIPKYNSKEAKATMTLKQNYMPWSFELNQTIVIEPLSCGIYFNTVFGEDFWVKEPDRYPKGYYGFSNKIRTHLFIGQRITFILAPEKRYRSKSVSLFYELNTCDLYLISAITNSYLRPRDYLGLSFGIKFQFL
;
A
#
# COMPACT_ATOMS: atom_id res chain seq x y z
N MET A 1 -68.43 -30.43 24.75
CA MET A 1 -68.03 -29.03 24.56
C MET A 1 -66.77 -28.76 25.38
N ASN A 2 -65.55 -29.14 24.94
CA ASN A 2 -64.30 -28.80 25.67
C ASN A 2 -62.99 -29.05 24.88
N MET A 3 -62.96 -29.97 23.90
CA MET A 3 -61.72 -30.36 23.21
C MET A 3 -61.05 -29.23 22.39
N LYS A 4 -61.82 -28.35 21.74
CA LYS A 4 -61.27 -27.20 20.98
C LYS A 4 -60.53 -26.20 21.89
N ARG A 5 -60.97 -26.04 23.14
CA ARG A 5 -60.37 -25.09 24.10
C ARG A 5 -59.01 -25.58 24.61
N TYR A 6 -58.87 -26.89 24.80
CA TYR A 6 -57.57 -27.50 25.15
C TYR A 6 -56.55 -27.42 24.02
N ILE A 7 -57.00 -27.61 22.76
CA ILE A 7 -56.11 -27.49 21.59
C ILE A 7 -55.59 -26.05 21.44
N ILE A 8 -56.46 -25.06 21.63
CA ILE A 8 -56.08 -23.63 21.58
C ILE A 8 -55.11 -23.27 22.72
N ASN A 9 -55.38 -23.73 23.94
CA ASN A 9 -54.48 -23.49 25.07
C ASN A 9 -53.12 -24.18 24.89
N PHE A 10 -53.10 -25.39 24.32
CA PHE A 10 -51.87 -26.12 24.01
C PHE A 10 -51.04 -25.40 22.95
N LEU A 11 -51.68 -24.91 21.88
CA LEU A 11 -51.01 -24.10 20.85
C LEU A 11 -50.45 -22.79 21.41
N LEU A 12 -51.18 -22.11 22.29
CA LEU A 12 -50.69 -20.90 22.97
C LEU A 12 -49.45 -21.16 23.82
N VAL A 13 -49.43 -22.27 24.57
CA VAL A 13 -48.26 -22.66 25.38
C VAL A 13 -47.06 -22.99 24.51
N VAL A 14 -47.24 -23.68 23.38
CA VAL A 14 -46.16 -23.99 22.42
C VAL A 14 -45.61 -22.72 21.77
N VAL A 15 -46.46 -21.75 21.42
CA VAL A 15 -46.03 -20.45 20.88
C VAL A 15 -45.27 -19.63 21.94
N LEU A 16 -45.73 -19.62 23.19
CA LEU A 16 -45.03 -18.94 24.29
C LEU A 16 -43.66 -19.56 24.61
N LEU A 17 -43.54 -20.89 24.53
CA LEU A 17 -42.29 -21.63 24.75
C LEU A 17 -41.27 -21.46 23.61
N SER A 18 -41.73 -21.25 22.37
CA SER A 18 -40.85 -20.99 21.21
C SER A 18 -40.42 -19.51 21.12
N SER A 19 -41.22 -18.60 21.68
CA SER A 19 -40.87 -17.18 21.78
C SER A 19 -39.78 -16.92 22.83
N SER A 20 -39.79 -17.66 23.94
CA SER A 20 -38.82 -17.49 25.02
C SER A 20 -37.43 -18.01 24.68
N SER A 21 -37.31 -19.08 23.88
CA SER A 21 -36.02 -19.63 23.44
C SER A 21 -35.30 -18.73 22.43
N SER A 22 -36.04 -18.08 21.54
CA SER A 22 -35.50 -17.08 20.59
C SER A 22 -35.04 -15.81 21.30
N LEU A 23 -35.82 -15.30 22.26
CA LEU A 23 -35.44 -14.17 23.12
C LEU A 23 -34.19 -14.47 23.97
N TYR A 24 -34.11 -15.65 24.58
CA TYR A 24 -32.94 -16.06 25.37
C TYR A 24 -31.66 -16.14 24.51
N SER A 25 -31.77 -16.70 23.30
CA SER A 25 -30.65 -16.77 22.35
C SER A 25 -30.20 -15.39 21.86
N GLN A 26 -31.12 -14.45 21.71
CA GLN A 26 -30.85 -13.10 21.24
C GLN A 26 -30.24 -12.22 22.35
N VAL A 27 -30.75 -12.33 23.58
CA VAL A 27 -30.17 -11.71 24.78
C VAL A 27 -28.74 -12.22 25.01
N GLN A 28 -28.47 -13.52 24.85
CA GLN A 28 -27.12 -14.08 25.01
C GLN A 28 -26.15 -13.66 23.88
N LYS A 29 -26.65 -13.37 22.68
CA LYS A 29 -25.85 -12.84 21.56
C LYS A 29 -25.47 -11.37 21.75
N ASP A 30 -26.35 -10.59 22.40
CA ASP A 30 -26.16 -9.17 22.65
C ASP A 30 -25.50 -8.86 24.01
N SER A 31 -25.49 -9.79 24.98
CA SER A 31 -25.10 -9.50 26.36
C SER A 31 -23.61 -9.50 26.70
N ILE A 32 -22.68 -9.86 25.80
CA ILE A 32 -21.22 -9.84 26.13
C ILE A 32 -20.38 -9.38 24.95
N LYS A 33 -20.45 -8.08 24.61
CA LYS A 33 -19.28 -7.35 24.12
C LYS A 33 -18.85 -6.38 25.21
N THR A 34 -18.09 -6.92 26.16
CA THR A 34 -17.54 -6.17 27.29
C THR A 34 -16.71 -5.00 26.77
N LYS A 35 -16.59 -3.90 27.53
CA LYS A 35 -15.64 -2.81 27.20
C LYS A 35 -14.22 -3.35 26.93
N TYR A 36 -13.87 -4.45 27.59
CA TYR A 36 -12.65 -5.23 27.36
C TYR A 36 -12.56 -5.84 25.95
N ASP A 37 -13.62 -6.49 25.46
CA ASP A 37 -13.66 -7.10 24.12
C ASP A 37 -13.53 -6.04 23.02
N LYS A 38 -14.17 -4.88 23.19
CA LYS A 38 -14.01 -3.73 22.29
C LYS A 38 -12.55 -3.25 22.27
N ARG A 39 -11.88 -3.19 23.42
CA ARG A 39 -10.48 -2.79 23.53
C ARG A 39 -9.54 -3.78 22.85
N ILE A 40 -9.69 -5.08 23.11
CA ILE A 40 -8.91 -6.14 22.45
C ILE A 40 -9.14 -6.11 20.94
N HIS A 41 -10.38 -5.95 20.50
CA HIS A 41 -10.71 -5.87 19.08
C HIS A 41 -9.98 -4.69 18.42
N ASN A 42 -10.01 -3.51 19.04
CA ASN A 42 -9.30 -2.33 18.52
C ASN A 42 -7.78 -2.54 18.47
N TYR A 43 -7.19 -3.18 19.49
CA TYR A 43 -5.78 -3.54 19.46
C TYR A 43 -5.46 -4.51 18.32
N LYS A 44 -6.24 -5.59 18.17
CA LYS A 44 -6.06 -6.55 17.07
C LYS A 44 -6.18 -5.89 15.70
N VAL A 45 -7.16 -5.02 15.52
CA VAL A 45 -7.34 -4.24 14.28
C VAL A 45 -6.16 -3.31 14.04
N GLY A 46 -5.62 -2.66 15.07
CA GLY A 46 -4.43 -1.83 14.97
C GLY A 46 -3.19 -2.62 14.55
N TRP A 47 -2.94 -3.76 15.18
CA TRP A 47 -1.81 -4.64 14.84
C TRP A 47 -1.94 -5.24 13.43
N ASN A 48 -3.15 -5.62 13.02
CA ASN A 48 -3.38 -6.14 11.66
C ASN A 48 -3.09 -5.09 10.58
N LYS A 49 -3.25 -3.79 10.87
CA LYS A 49 -2.90 -2.71 9.93
C LYS A 49 -1.40 -2.52 9.74
N LEU A 50 -0.57 -2.99 10.68
CA LEU A 50 0.88 -2.91 10.57
C LEU A 50 1.47 -4.00 9.67
N ILE A 51 0.71 -5.08 9.43
CA ILE A 51 1.14 -6.16 8.55
C ILE A 51 1.08 -5.64 7.10
N PRO A 52 2.20 -5.73 6.35
CA PRO A 52 2.20 -5.30 4.96
C PRO A 52 1.27 -6.17 4.11
N THR A 53 0.61 -5.53 3.14
CA THR A 53 -0.37 -6.19 2.27
C THR A 53 0.29 -6.87 1.08
N HIS A 54 1.43 -6.32 0.64
CA HIS A 54 2.11 -6.76 -0.57
C HIS A 54 3.63 -6.57 -0.52
N PHE A 55 4.28 -7.16 -1.52
CA PHE A 55 5.71 -7.02 -1.79
C PHE A 55 5.93 -6.56 -3.23
N LYS A 56 6.94 -5.72 -3.45
CA LYS A 56 7.29 -5.18 -4.76
C LYS A 56 8.75 -5.36 -5.06
N VAL A 57 9.03 -5.59 -6.33
CA VAL A 57 10.36 -5.54 -6.91
C VAL A 57 10.33 -4.54 -8.05
N GLN A 58 11.26 -3.60 -8.04
CA GLN A 58 11.41 -2.57 -9.05
C GLN A 58 12.83 -2.65 -9.62
N TYR A 59 12.90 -2.68 -10.94
CA TYR A 59 14.11 -2.67 -11.74
C TYR A 59 14.27 -1.32 -12.44
N ALA A 60 15.49 -0.81 -12.37
CA ALA A 60 15.89 0.49 -12.89
C ALA A 60 15.13 1.68 -12.28
N GLY A 61 15.59 2.88 -12.62
CA GLY A 61 15.07 4.15 -12.10
C GLY A 61 16.00 4.81 -11.09
N ASN A 62 15.66 6.03 -10.68
CA ASN A 62 16.50 6.85 -9.79
C ASN A 62 16.61 6.31 -8.35
N MET A 63 15.96 5.17 -8.04
CA MET A 63 15.94 4.52 -6.72
C MET A 63 17.06 3.47 -6.53
N GLY A 64 17.67 3.01 -7.63
CA GLY A 64 18.66 1.94 -7.64
C GLY A 64 18.53 1.07 -8.88
N PHE A 65 19.54 0.24 -9.16
CA PHE A 65 19.46 -0.73 -10.27
C PHE A 65 18.39 -1.79 -10.01
N LEU A 66 18.36 -2.28 -8.76
CA LEU A 66 17.36 -3.22 -8.28
C LEU A 66 16.92 -2.77 -6.89
N SER A 67 15.61 -2.66 -6.70
CA SER A 67 14.97 -2.29 -5.44
C SER A 67 13.87 -3.28 -5.10
N PHE A 68 13.77 -3.69 -3.84
CA PHE A 68 12.71 -4.56 -3.36
C PHE A 68 12.14 -4.00 -2.07
N GLY A 69 10.85 -4.21 -1.84
CA GLY A 69 10.15 -3.51 -0.78
C GLY A 69 8.83 -4.14 -0.42
N THR A 70 8.27 -3.66 0.69
CA THR A 70 6.96 -4.06 1.16
C THR A 70 6.09 -2.82 1.34
N GLY A 71 4.78 -2.98 1.24
CA GLY A 71 3.88 -1.85 1.28
C GLY A 71 2.50 -2.17 1.83
N TRP A 72 1.72 -1.11 1.99
CA TRP A 72 0.39 -1.11 2.56
C TRP A 72 -0.57 -0.42 1.61
N ASP A 73 -1.65 -1.12 1.27
CA ASP A 73 -2.77 -0.58 0.49
C ASP A 73 -3.85 -0.06 1.43
N TYR A 74 -4.41 1.12 1.13
CA TYR A 74 -5.48 1.72 1.91
C TYR A 74 -6.37 2.67 1.09
N GLY A 75 -7.46 3.11 1.72
CA GLY A 75 -8.50 3.92 1.07
C GLY A 75 -9.73 3.09 0.68
N LYS A 76 -10.80 3.78 0.27
CA LYS A 76 -12.10 3.14 0.00
C LYS A 76 -12.04 2.11 -1.15
N GLN A 77 -11.14 2.32 -2.10
CA GLN A 77 -10.94 1.47 -3.29
C GLN A 77 -9.49 1.04 -3.45
N ASN A 78 -8.71 0.96 -2.35
CA ASN A 78 -7.26 0.71 -2.40
C ASN A 78 -6.48 1.67 -3.31
N GLN A 79 -6.98 2.90 -3.43
CA GLN A 79 -6.44 3.95 -4.30
C GLN A 79 -5.11 4.52 -3.77
N TRP A 80 -4.79 4.33 -2.49
CA TRP A 80 -3.56 4.82 -1.87
C TRP A 80 -2.68 3.65 -1.49
N GLU A 81 -1.37 3.85 -1.66
CA GLU A 81 -0.40 2.82 -1.37
C GLU A 81 0.89 3.46 -0.87
N THR A 82 1.39 2.97 0.27
CA THR A 82 2.66 3.41 0.84
C THR A 82 3.63 2.24 0.82
N ASP A 83 4.78 2.44 0.17
CA ASP A 83 5.80 1.42 -0.01
C ASP A 83 7.13 1.84 0.61
N LEU A 84 7.79 0.88 1.24
CA LEU A 84 9.17 1.03 1.69
C LEU A 84 10.07 0.08 0.88
N PHE A 85 10.99 0.66 0.12
CA PHE A 85 11.94 -0.06 -0.72
C PHE A 85 13.35 0.03 -0.17
N PHE A 86 14.10 -1.05 -0.34
CA PHE A 86 15.54 -1.12 -0.19
C PHE A 86 16.15 -1.50 -1.53
N GLY A 87 17.08 -0.69 -2.00
CA GLY A 87 17.74 -0.88 -3.28
C GLY A 87 19.24 -0.94 -3.18
N VAL A 88 19.85 -1.44 -4.26
CA VAL A 88 21.31 -1.49 -4.40
C VAL A 88 21.68 -0.75 -5.67
N ILE A 89 22.65 0.16 -5.55
CA ILE A 89 23.30 0.84 -6.66
C ILE A 89 24.63 0.11 -6.92
N PRO A 90 24.75 -0.65 -8.02
CA PRO A 90 25.97 -1.32 -8.41
C PRO A 90 27.07 -0.33 -8.77
N LYS A 91 28.30 -0.85 -8.73
CA LYS A 91 29.58 -0.14 -8.75
C LYS A 91 29.97 0.49 -10.11
N TYR A 92 29.00 0.90 -10.94
CA TYR A 92 29.29 1.35 -12.31
C TYR A 92 30.08 2.68 -12.36
N ASN A 93 29.81 3.62 -11.43
CA ASN A 93 30.46 4.94 -11.39
C ASN A 93 31.12 5.29 -10.04
N SER A 94 31.08 4.42 -9.04
CA SER A 94 31.59 4.70 -7.69
C SER A 94 32.53 3.62 -7.18
N LYS A 95 33.48 3.97 -6.31
CA LYS A 95 34.45 3.04 -5.71
C LYS A 95 33.84 1.95 -4.82
N GLU A 96 32.53 2.01 -4.54
CA GLU A 96 31.78 1.05 -3.72
C GLU A 96 30.31 0.94 -4.18
N ALA A 97 29.68 -0.20 -3.87
CA ALA A 97 28.24 -0.40 -4.02
C ALA A 97 27.51 0.36 -2.92
N LYS A 98 26.44 1.08 -3.26
CA LYS A 98 25.68 1.90 -2.32
C LYS A 98 24.31 1.26 -2.07
N ALA A 99 23.88 1.25 -0.82
CA ALA A 99 22.52 0.83 -0.46
C ALA A 99 21.59 2.05 -0.51
N THR A 100 20.34 1.85 -0.89
CA THR A 100 19.31 2.90 -0.89
C THR A 100 18.12 2.47 -0.08
N MET A 101 17.46 3.44 0.55
CA MET A 101 16.13 3.28 1.12
C MET A 101 15.22 4.30 0.47
N THR A 102 14.06 3.85 0.01
CA THR A 102 13.08 4.73 -0.61
C THR A 102 11.74 4.57 0.08
N LEU A 103 11.17 5.68 0.52
CA LEU A 103 9.79 5.75 0.95
C LEU A 103 8.96 6.30 -0.21
N LYS A 104 7.97 5.55 -0.66
CA LYS A 104 7.17 5.87 -1.83
C LYS A 104 5.70 5.92 -1.45
N GLN A 105 5.02 6.94 -1.97
CA GLN A 105 3.59 7.14 -1.83
C GLN A 105 2.97 7.14 -3.22
N ASN A 106 2.10 6.16 -3.49
CA ASN A 106 1.37 6.04 -4.73
C ASN A 106 -0.10 6.41 -4.55
N TYR A 107 -0.68 6.90 -5.62
CA TYR A 107 -2.08 7.19 -5.79
C TYR A 107 -2.55 6.69 -7.16
N MET A 108 -3.56 5.83 -7.16
CA MET A 108 -4.24 5.32 -8.35
C MET A 108 -5.68 5.86 -8.38
N PRO A 109 -5.97 6.91 -9.15
CA PRO A 109 -7.30 7.52 -9.18
C PRO A 109 -8.37 6.63 -9.82
N TRP A 110 -7.99 5.78 -10.78
CA TRP A 110 -8.92 4.93 -11.52
C TRP A 110 -8.42 3.50 -11.60
N SER A 111 -9.34 2.56 -11.42
CA SER A 111 -9.13 1.13 -11.59
C SER A 111 -10.27 0.56 -12.42
N PHE A 112 -9.94 -0.03 -13.56
CA PHE A 112 -10.89 -0.62 -14.50
C PHE A 112 -10.73 -2.13 -14.48
N GLU A 113 -11.78 -2.84 -14.04
CA GLU A 113 -11.84 -4.29 -14.13
C GLU A 113 -12.27 -4.67 -15.55
N LEU A 114 -11.34 -5.22 -16.33
CA LEU A 114 -11.63 -5.61 -17.72
C LEU A 114 -12.36 -6.95 -17.75
N ASN A 115 -11.93 -7.88 -16.88
CA ASN A 115 -12.48 -9.22 -16.69
C ASN A 115 -12.31 -9.64 -15.23
N GLN A 116 -12.89 -10.77 -14.83
CA GLN A 116 -12.69 -11.36 -13.48
C GLN A 116 -11.22 -11.67 -13.13
N THR A 117 -10.34 -11.69 -14.13
CA THR A 117 -8.93 -12.04 -14.01
C THR A 117 -7.99 -10.84 -14.21
N ILE A 118 -8.45 -9.74 -14.81
CA ILE A 118 -7.58 -8.63 -15.25
C ILE A 118 -8.17 -7.30 -14.81
N VAL A 119 -7.34 -6.52 -14.11
CA VAL A 119 -7.63 -5.15 -13.68
C VAL A 119 -6.55 -4.23 -14.24
N ILE A 120 -6.94 -3.09 -14.78
CA ILE A 120 -6.05 -2.10 -15.38
C ILE A 120 -6.20 -0.79 -14.63
N GLU A 121 -5.07 -0.25 -14.18
CA GLU A 121 -4.97 1.05 -13.54
C GLU A 121 -4.16 1.95 -14.50
N PRO A 122 -4.86 2.71 -15.36
CA PRO A 122 -4.23 3.44 -16.46
C PRO A 122 -3.43 4.64 -15.98
N LEU A 123 -3.61 5.04 -14.72
CA LEU A 123 -2.82 6.09 -14.11
C LEU A 123 -2.44 5.67 -12.69
N SER A 124 -1.14 5.63 -12.45
CA SER A 124 -0.52 5.58 -11.13
C SER A 124 0.39 6.79 -11.04
N CYS A 125 0.19 7.65 -10.05
CA CYS A 125 1.06 8.79 -9.82
C CYS A 125 1.45 8.87 -8.35
N GLY A 126 2.51 9.60 -8.06
CA GLY A 126 2.90 9.76 -6.68
C GLY A 126 4.26 10.41 -6.52
N ILE A 127 4.73 10.32 -5.29
CA ILE A 127 5.97 10.91 -4.84
C ILE A 127 6.83 9.84 -4.16
N TYR A 128 8.15 9.93 -4.29
CA TYR A 128 9.04 9.11 -3.48
C TYR A 128 10.26 9.89 -3.00
N PHE A 129 10.69 9.52 -1.80
CA PHE A 129 11.84 10.07 -1.11
C PHE A 129 12.93 9.00 -1.07
N ASN A 130 14.01 9.23 -1.80
CA ASN A 130 15.14 8.32 -1.84
C ASN A 130 16.26 8.82 -0.92
N THR A 131 16.80 7.92 -0.11
CA THR A 131 17.98 8.14 0.72
C THR A 131 19.05 7.14 0.31
N VAL A 132 20.22 7.63 -0.11
CA VAL A 132 21.37 6.80 -0.44
C VAL A 132 22.28 6.70 0.79
N PHE A 133 22.57 5.47 1.21
CA PHE A 133 23.57 5.17 2.23
C PHE A 133 24.95 5.01 1.58
N GLY A 134 25.87 5.86 1.99
CA GLY A 134 27.29 5.82 1.64
C GLY A 134 28.05 6.81 2.53
N GLU A 135 29.34 6.56 2.75
CA GLU A 135 30.19 7.38 3.63
C GLU A 135 30.27 8.87 3.19
N ASP A 136 29.95 9.16 1.93
CA ASP A 136 29.98 10.52 1.37
C ASP A 136 28.69 11.35 1.59
N PHE A 137 27.60 10.75 2.09
CA PHE A 137 26.29 11.43 2.23
C PHE A 137 25.95 11.68 3.70
N TRP A 138 26.55 12.76 4.20
CA TRP A 138 26.52 13.20 5.58
C TRP A 138 25.10 13.55 6.04
N VAL A 139 24.71 13.02 7.21
CA VAL A 139 23.48 13.38 7.95
C VAL A 139 23.59 14.80 8.54
N LYS A 140 24.80 15.36 8.54
CA LYS A 140 25.15 16.70 9.01
C LYS A 140 25.93 17.41 7.91
N GLU A 141 25.44 18.57 7.46
CA GLU A 141 26.13 19.40 6.47
C GLU A 141 27.56 19.73 6.97
N PRO A 142 28.62 19.56 6.17
CA PRO A 142 29.97 19.96 6.58
C PRO A 142 30.04 21.48 6.77
N ASP A 143 30.78 21.95 7.79
CA ASP A 143 30.92 23.37 8.21
C ASP A 143 31.44 24.34 7.11
N ARG A 144 31.65 23.86 5.88
CA ARG A 144 32.03 24.67 4.70
C ARG A 144 30.84 25.41 4.06
N TYR A 145 29.60 25.01 4.38
CA TYR A 145 28.38 25.71 3.92
C TYR A 145 27.60 26.26 5.13
N PRO A 146 27.09 27.51 5.06
CA PRO A 146 26.35 28.09 6.18
C PRO A 146 25.12 27.24 6.49
N LYS A 147 24.92 26.95 7.78
CA LYS A 147 23.81 26.13 8.28
C LYS A 147 22.46 26.66 7.74
N GLY A 148 21.74 25.83 6.98
CA GLY A 148 20.44 26.20 6.42
C GLY A 148 20.47 26.72 4.97
N TYR A 149 21.58 26.57 4.25
CA TYR A 149 21.67 26.97 2.84
C TYR A 149 20.76 26.12 1.92
N TYR A 150 20.59 24.83 2.24
CA TYR A 150 19.54 23.97 1.69
C TYR A 150 18.54 23.69 2.81
N GLY A 151 17.31 24.22 2.71
CA GLY A 151 16.25 24.04 3.73
C GLY A 151 15.79 22.58 3.97
N PHE A 152 16.43 21.60 3.33
CA PHE A 152 16.17 20.17 3.41
C PHE A 152 17.50 19.40 3.54
N SER A 153 17.50 18.26 4.25
CA SER A 153 18.70 17.42 4.36
C SER A 153 19.15 16.93 2.97
N ASN A 154 20.37 17.28 2.55
CA ASN A 154 20.98 16.93 1.25
C ASN A 154 21.02 15.41 0.93
N LYS A 155 20.65 14.56 1.89
CA LYS A 155 20.61 13.11 1.76
C LYS A 155 19.28 12.59 1.17
N ILE A 156 18.21 13.36 1.28
CA ILE A 156 16.87 12.99 0.81
C ILE A 156 16.63 13.62 -0.56
N ARG A 157 16.48 12.80 -1.58
CA ARG A 157 16.07 13.24 -2.93
C ARG A 157 14.58 13.00 -3.11
N THR A 158 13.85 14.02 -3.54
CA THR A 158 12.41 13.91 -3.81
C THR A 158 12.19 13.70 -5.29
N HIS A 159 11.31 12.77 -5.62
CA HIS A 159 10.98 12.45 -6.98
C HIS A 159 9.47 12.38 -7.16
N LEU A 160 9.02 12.75 -8.36
CA LEU A 160 7.66 12.54 -8.82
C LEU A 160 7.66 11.43 -9.86
N PHE A 161 6.62 10.62 -9.89
CA PHE A 161 6.47 9.61 -10.91
C PHE A 161 5.04 9.52 -11.42
N ILE A 162 4.92 9.05 -12.66
CA ILE A 162 3.68 8.71 -13.33
C ILE A 162 3.88 7.38 -14.04
N GLY A 163 2.87 6.52 -14.05
CA GLY A 163 2.98 5.17 -14.55
C GLY A 163 1.63 4.55 -14.81
N GLN A 164 1.66 3.29 -15.24
CA GLN A 164 0.45 2.48 -15.41
C GLN A 164 0.70 1.09 -14.83
N ARG A 165 -0.38 0.41 -14.46
CA ARG A 165 -0.33 -0.90 -13.83
C ARG A 165 -1.40 -1.82 -14.40
N ILE A 166 -1.03 -3.08 -14.59
CA ILE A 166 -1.92 -4.15 -15.00
C ILE A 166 -1.81 -5.24 -13.93
N THR A 167 -2.95 -5.62 -13.35
CA THR A 167 -3.06 -6.60 -12.28
C THR A 167 -3.75 -7.86 -12.79
N PHE A 168 -3.08 -8.99 -12.62
CA PHE A 168 -3.59 -10.32 -12.91
C PHE A 168 -4.03 -10.99 -11.60
N ILE A 169 -5.33 -11.29 -11.50
CA ILE A 169 -5.92 -11.99 -10.37
C ILE A 169 -5.69 -13.49 -10.55
N LEU A 170 -5.05 -14.14 -9.59
CA LEU A 170 -4.81 -15.58 -9.66
C LEU A 170 -6.07 -16.34 -9.24
N ALA A 171 -6.43 -17.37 -10.02
CA ALA A 171 -7.54 -18.26 -9.72
C ALA A 171 -7.37 -18.95 -8.35
N PRO A 172 -8.47 -19.25 -7.62
CA PRO A 172 -8.41 -19.81 -6.28
C PRO A 172 -7.55 -21.08 -6.16
N GLU A 173 -7.54 -21.91 -7.20
CA GLU A 173 -6.81 -23.18 -7.27
C GLU A 173 -5.28 -23.03 -7.36
N LYS A 174 -4.78 -21.86 -7.80
CA LYS A 174 -3.34 -21.57 -7.94
C LYS A 174 -2.82 -20.61 -6.86
N ARG A 175 -3.65 -20.27 -5.86
CA ARG A 175 -3.38 -19.29 -4.81
C ARG A 175 -2.58 -19.92 -3.65
N TYR A 176 -1.33 -20.29 -3.91
CA TYR A 176 -0.45 -20.88 -2.88
C TYR A 176 0.10 -19.84 -1.89
N ARG A 177 0.61 -18.70 -2.40
CA ARG A 177 1.15 -17.62 -1.56
C ARG A 177 0.69 -16.22 -1.96
N SER A 178 0.35 -15.99 -3.23
CA SER A 178 -0.04 -14.66 -3.73
C SER A 178 -1.44 -14.66 -4.33
N LYS A 179 -2.23 -13.63 -4.02
CA LYS A 179 -3.61 -13.44 -4.49
C LYS A 179 -3.69 -12.83 -5.89
N SER A 180 -2.76 -11.95 -6.21
CA SER A 180 -2.64 -11.29 -7.50
C SER A 180 -1.18 -10.92 -7.77
N VAL A 181 -0.86 -10.76 -9.05
CA VAL A 181 0.43 -10.28 -9.54
C VAL A 181 0.16 -9.07 -10.41
N SER A 182 0.77 -7.94 -10.10
CA SER A 182 0.66 -6.73 -10.92
C SER A 182 1.99 -6.39 -11.57
N LEU A 183 1.94 -6.07 -12.86
CA LEU A 183 3.05 -5.50 -13.60
C LEU A 183 2.83 -4.00 -13.70
N PHE A 184 3.86 -3.22 -13.40
CA PHE A 184 3.80 -1.77 -13.51
C PHE A 184 5.04 -1.22 -14.20
N TYR A 185 4.85 -0.09 -14.85
CA TYR A 185 5.94 0.71 -15.37
C TYR A 185 5.74 2.15 -14.94
N GLU A 186 6.84 2.86 -14.73
CA GLU A 186 6.82 4.23 -14.20
C GLU A 186 7.90 5.07 -14.86
N LEU A 187 7.49 6.28 -15.21
CA LEU A 187 8.33 7.40 -15.60
C LEU A 187 8.50 8.30 -14.38
N ASN A 188 9.73 8.46 -13.92
CA ASN A 188 10.07 9.30 -12.77
C ASN A 188 10.92 10.50 -13.18
N THR A 189 10.84 11.56 -12.40
CA THR A 189 11.66 12.77 -12.52
C THR A 189 12.10 13.25 -11.14
N CYS A 190 13.24 13.91 -11.05
CA CYS A 190 13.74 14.48 -9.79
C CYS A 190 13.22 15.91 -9.61
N ASP A 191 12.92 16.27 -8.37
CA ASP A 191 12.57 17.62 -7.89
C ASP A 191 13.40 18.76 -8.50
N LEU A 192 14.73 18.64 -8.52
CA LEU A 192 15.65 19.65 -9.05
C LEU A 192 15.44 19.91 -10.55
N TYR A 193 15.05 18.87 -11.31
CA TYR A 193 14.81 18.97 -12.74
C TYR A 193 13.41 19.49 -13.08
N LEU A 194 12.39 19.25 -12.24
CA LEU A 194 11.06 19.81 -12.44
C LEU A 194 11.06 21.33 -12.24
N ILE A 195 11.70 21.81 -11.17
CA ILE A 195 11.84 23.26 -10.90
C ILE A 195 12.65 23.92 -12.02
N SER A 196 13.71 23.25 -12.49
CA SER A 196 14.51 23.72 -13.63
C SER A 196 13.75 23.70 -14.96
N ALA A 197 12.92 22.68 -15.24
CA ALA A 197 12.13 22.58 -16.48
C ALA A 197 10.96 23.59 -16.54
N ILE A 198 10.37 23.94 -15.39
CA ILE A 198 9.34 24.99 -15.31
C ILE A 198 9.98 26.38 -15.47
N THR A 199 11.21 26.56 -14.99
CA THR A 199 11.90 27.87 -15.01
C THR A 199 12.76 28.06 -16.28
N ASN A 200 13.11 26.99 -16.99
CA ASN A 200 14.07 27.03 -18.10
C ASN A 200 13.75 25.98 -19.19
N SER A 201 13.41 26.44 -20.39
CA SER A 201 12.91 25.64 -21.51
C SER A 201 14.00 24.91 -22.33
N TYR A 202 15.22 24.77 -21.79
CA TYR A 202 16.38 24.27 -22.53
C TYR A 202 16.68 22.77 -22.30
N LEU A 203 15.97 22.10 -21.39
CA LEU A 203 16.22 20.71 -21.03
C LEU A 203 15.29 19.76 -21.81
N ARG A 204 15.87 18.78 -22.51
CA ARG A 204 15.12 17.79 -23.28
C ARG A 204 14.51 16.74 -22.34
N PRO A 205 13.26 16.30 -22.54
CA PRO A 205 12.59 15.32 -21.69
C PRO A 205 13.35 14.02 -21.44
N ARG A 206 14.18 13.59 -22.39
CA ARG A 206 14.96 12.34 -22.29
C ARG A 206 16.10 12.40 -21.29
N ASP A 207 16.58 13.60 -20.94
CA ASP A 207 17.79 13.77 -20.12
C ASP A 207 17.47 13.71 -18.60
N TYR A 208 16.19 13.80 -18.21
CA TYR A 208 15.75 13.81 -16.80
C TYR A 208 14.62 12.83 -16.46
N LEU A 209 14.06 12.13 -17.46
CA LEU A 209 13.04 11.10 -17.24
C LEU A 209 13.69 9.72 -17.08
N GLY A 210 13.50 9.11 -15.91
CA GLY A 210 13.89 7.73 -15.66
C GLY A 210 12.73 6.79 -15.91
N LEU A 211 12.92 5.77 -16.76
CA LEU A 211 11.97 4.68 -16.90
C LEU A 211 12.33 3.55 -15.93
N SER A 212 11.31 3.00 -15.29
CA SER A 212 11.44 1.88 -14.36
C SER A 212 10.31 0.89 -14.57
N PHE A 213 10.60 -0.37 -14.26
CA PHE A 213 9.67 -1.48 -14.40
C PHE A 213 9.58 -2.22 -13.08
N GLY A 214 8.43 -2.78 -12.76
CA GLY A 214 8.32 -3.55 -11.53
C GLY A 214 7.16 -4.52 -11.51
N ILE A 215 7.23 -5.38 -10.50
CA ILE A 215 6.27 -6.44 -10.24
C ILE A 215 5.82 -6.31 -8.78
N LYS A 216 4.51 -6.31 -8.57
CA LYS A 216 3.85 -6.34 -7.27
C LYS A 216 3.25 -7.73 -7.04
N PHE A 217 3.52 -8.29 -5.88
CA PHE A 217 2.92 -9.54 -5.40
C PHE A 217 2.03 -9.22 -4.21
N GLN A 218 0.72 -9.45 -4.37
CA GLN A 218 -0.26 -9.24 -3.31
C GLN A 218 -0.40 -10.53 -2.50
N PHE A 219 -0.26 -10.49 -1.18
CA PHE A 219 -0.45 -11.67 -0.31
C PHE A 219 -1.80 -11.66 0.41
N LEU A 220 -2.26 -10.48 0.81
CA LEU A 220 -3.49 -10.24 1.57
C LEU A 220 -4.63 -9.70 0.72
#